data_AF-A0A8T3U2U8-F1
#
_entry.id   AF-A0A8T3U2U8-F1
#
_cell.length_a   1.000
_cell.length_b   1.000
_cell.length_c   1.000
_cell.angle_alpha   90.00
_cell.angle_beta   90.00
_cell.angle_gamma   90.00
#
_symmetry.space_group_name_H-M   'P 1'
#
loop_
_entity.id
_entity.type
_entity.pdbx_description
1 polymer ?
#
loop_
_entity_poly.entity_id
_entity_poly.type
_entity_poly.pdbx_seq_one_letter_code
_entity_poly.pdbx_strand_id
1 'polypeptide(L)' 'MNVKNEGKGKSENKETIKIIPLGGLEEIGKNITVFEYKNDIIVVDCGLAFPDDDMLGVDIVIPDTT' A
#
# COMPACT_ATOMS: atom_id res chain seq x y z
N MET A 1 41.68 9.01 -31.42
CA MET A 1 41.31 9.23 -30.00
C MET A 1 40.01 8.48 -29.76
N ASN A 2 40.02 7.42 -28.95
CA ASN A 2 38.82 6.65 -28.63
C ASN A 2 38.04 7.38 -27.53
N VAL A 3 36.83 7.83 -27.86
CA VAL A 3 35.89 8.34 -26.86
C VAL A 3 35.33 7.14 -26.11
N LYS A 4 35.63 7.07 -24.81
CA LYS A 4 35.05 6.08 -23.89
C LYS A 4 33.56 6.41 -23.71
N ASN A 5 32.69 5.45 -23.98
CA ASN A 5 31.28 5.54 -23.64
C ASN A 5 31.14 5.13 -22.17
N GLU A 6 31.07 6.11 -21.27
CA GLU A 6 30.97 5.89 -19.83
C GLU A 6 29.52 5.64 -19.41
N GLY A 7 29.32 4.52 -18.72
CA GLY A 7 28.43 4.45 -17.57
C GLY A 7 26.93 4.30 -17.86
N LYS A 8 26.44 3.07 -17.65
CA LYS A 8 25.03 2.71 -17.44
C LYS A 8 24.21 3.85 -16.80
N GLY A 9 23.17 4.28 -17.50
CA GLY A 9 22.17 5.20 -16.98
C GLY A 9 21.64 4.70 -15.64
N LYS A 10 21.90 5.48 -14.58
CA LYS A 10 21.11 5.37 -13.35
C LYS A 10 19.66 5.53 -13.78
N SER A 11 18.80 4.57 -13.42
CA SER A 11 17.36 4.77 -13.52
C SER A 11 17.04 6.04 -12.75
N GLU A 12 16.71 7.12 -13.45
CA GLU A 12 16.06 8.27 -12.82
C GLU A 12 14.91 7.71 -11.99
N ASN A 13 14.91 8.04 -10.71
CA ASN A 13 13.85 7.66 -9.79
C ASN A 13 12.61 8.43 -10.24
N LYS A 14 11.92 7.89 -11.24
CA LYS A 14 10.76 8.53 -11.87
C LYS A 14 9.80 8.82 -10.72
N GLU A 15 9.32 10.05 -10.62
CA GLU A 15 8.42 10.44 -9.55
C GLU A 15 7.09 9.69 -9.70
N THR A 16 7.02 8.50 -9.11
CA THR A 16 5.86 7.60 -9.18
C THR A 16 5.09 7.63 -7.88
N ILE A 17 3.77 7.61 -7.99
CA ILE A 17 2.88 7.34 -6.86
C ILE A 17 2.79 5.83 -6.70
N LYS A 18 3.00 5.32 -5.48
CA LYS A 18 2.68 3.94 -5.13
C LYS A 18 1.29 3.90 -4.50
N ILE A 19 0.51 2.90 -4.89
CA ILE A 19 -0.81 2.63 -4.33
C ILE A 19 -0.72 1.26 -3.66
N ILE A 20 -0.94 1.23 -2.34
CA ILE A 20 -0.73 0.05 -1.50
C ILE A 20 -2.04 -0.20 -0.74
N PRO A 21 -2.88 -1.14 -1.19
CA PRO A 21 -4.07 -1.54 -0.43
C PRO A 21 -3.61 -2.35 0.79
N LEU A 22 -3.97 -1.91 1.99
CA LEU A 22 -3.74 -2.62 3.25
C LEU A 22 -4.96 -3.44 3.70
N GLY A 23 -6.14 -3.15 3.14
CA GLY A 23 -7.34 -3.95 3.35
C GLY A 23 -8.46 -3.57 2.39
N GLY A 24 -9.47 -4.44 2.26
CA GLY A 24 -10.57 -4.28 1.30
C GLY A 24 -10.25 -4.72 -0.13
N LEU A 25 -9.08 -5.34 -0.38
CA LEU A 25 -8.77 -6.00 -1.65
C LEU A 25 -9.15 -7.48 -1.55
N GLU A 26 -9.96 -7.97 -2.49
CA GLU A 26 -10.48 -9.35 -2.53
C GLU A 26 -11.33 -9.76 -1.30
N GLU A 27 -11.68 -8.81 -0.43
CA GLU A 27 -12.56 -8.99 0.72
C GLU A 27 -13.52 -7.81 0.91
N ILE A 28 -14.55 -7.97 1.74
CA ILE A 28 -15.51 -6.92 2.08
C ILE A 28 -15.15 -6.31 3.43
N GLY A 29 -15.04 -4.97 3.47
CA GLY A 29 -14.70 -4.23 4.69
C GLY A 29 -13.19 -4.11 4.89
N LYS A 30 -12.77 -3.63 6.06
CA LYS A 30 -11.35 -3.40 6.40
C LYS A 30 -10.62 -2.47 5.40
N ASN A 31 -11.36 -1.62 4.68
CA ASN A 31 -10.80 -0.76 3.63
C ASN A 31 -9.74 0.20 4.20
N ILE A 32 -8.50 0.04 3.75
CA ILE A 32 -7.41 0.99 3.97
C ILE A 32 -6.54 1.00 2.71
N THR A 33 -6.30 2.19 2.15
CA THR A 33 -5.37 2.36 1.03
C THR A 33 -4.34 3.43 1.33
N VAL A 34 -3.08 3.09 1.11
CA VAL A 34 -1.94 4.00 1.28
C VAL A 34 -1.48 4.50 -0.08
N PHE A 35 -1.33 5.81 -0.18
CA PHE A 35 -0.67 6.49 -1.29
C PHE A 35 0.67 7.01 -0.80
N GLU A 36 1.76 6.51 -1.39
CA GLU A 36 3.12 6.95 -1.08
C GLU A 36 3.67 7.74 -2.27
N TYR A 37 4.17 8.94 -2.00
CA TYR A 37 4.88 9.75 -2.99
C TYR A 37 6.09 10.42 -2.34
N LYS A 38 7.29 10.09 -2.84
CA LYS A 38 8.58 10.54 -2.28
C LYS A 38 8.69 10.17 -0.79
N ASN A 39 8.58 11.16 0.09
CA ASN A 39 8.75 11.01 1.54
C ASN A 39 7.41 11.21 2.28
N ASP A 40 6.33 11.42 1.53
CA ASP A 40 5.01 11.70 2.07
C ASP A 40 4.08 10.52 1.86
N ILE A 41 3.20 10.32 2.83
CA ILE A 41 2.19 9.27 2.83
C ILE A 41 0.82 9.89 3.09
N ILE A 42 -0.19 9.45 2.33
CA ILE A 42 -1.59 9.71 2.57
C ILE A 42 -2.30 8.38 2.77
N VAL A 43 -3.07 8.27 3.85
CA VAL A 43 -3.94 7.11 4.10
C VAL A 43 -5.38 7.52 3.85
N VAL A 44 -6.10 6.72 3.07
CA VAL A 44 -7.53 6.88 2.81
C VAL A 44 -8.29 5.73 3.47
N ASP A 45 -9.37 6.11 4.15
CA ASP A 45 -10.21 5.27 5.00
C ASP A 45 -9.49 4.64 6.20
N CYS A 46 -10.32 4.10 7.09
CA CYS A 46 -9.93 3.27 8.23
C CYS A 46 -11.06 2.27 8.49
N GLY A 47 -11.46 1.59 7.41
CA GLY A 47 -12.58 0.67 7.42
C GLY A 47 -12.37 -0.49 8.39
N LEU A 48 -13.49 -1.05 8.85
CA LEU A 48 -13.58 -2.27 9.63
C LEU A 48 -14.36 -3.33 8.86
N ALA A 49 -14.30 -4.57 9.31
CA ALA A 49 -15.19 -5.62 8.86
C ALA A 49 -15.96 -6.20 10.04
N PHE A 50 -17.13 -6.76 9.75
CA PHE A 50 -17.84 -7.60 10.69
C PHE A 50 -17.18 -8.99 10.73
N PRO A 51 -17.24 -9.67 11.88
CA PRO A 51 -16.76 -11.04 12.02
C PRO A 51 -17.57 -12.02 11.17
N ASP A 52 -16.93 -13.11 10.75
CA ASP A 52 -17.61 -14.27 10.15
C ASP A 52 -18.37 -15.06 11.22
N ASP A 53 -19.34 -15.88 10.80
CA ASP A 53 -20.24 -16.62 11.70
C ASP A 53 -19.52 -17.57 12.68
N ASP A 54 -18.28 -17.97 12.38
CA ASP A 54 -17.45 -18.85 13.21
C ASP A 54 -16.56 -18.09 14.22
N MET A 55 -16.48 -16.76 14.13
CA MET A 55 -15.68 -15.92 15.02
C MET A 55 -16.43 -15.57 16.31
N LEU A 56 -16.68 -16.58 17.14
CA LEU A 56 -17.45 -16.44 18.39
C LEU A 56 -16.80 -15.46 19.38
N GLY A 57 -17.57 -14.47 19.83
CA GLY A 57 -17.13 -13.48 20.82
C GLY A 57 -16.32 -12.32 20.25
N VAL A 58 -16.17 -12.24 18.92
CA VAL A 58 -15.59 -11.08 18.23
C VAL A 58 -16.71 -10.11 17.85
N ASP A 59 -16.51 -8.82 18.08
CA ASP A 59 -17.47 -7.78 17.68
C ASP A 59 -17.11 -7.11 16.34
N ILE A 60 -15.81 -6.88 16.10
CA ILE A 60 -15.27 -6.12 14.96
C ILE A 60 -13.90 -6.70 14.55
N VAL A 61 -13.61 -6.72 13.25
CA VAL A 61 -12.28 -7.04 12.70
C VAL A 61 -11.64 -5.78 12.12
N ILE A 62 -10.37 -5.54 12.45
CA ILE A 62 -9.58 -4.41 11.96
C ILE A 62 -8.44 -4.86 11.02
N PRO A 63 -7.96 -4.00 10.10
CA PRO A 63 -6.82 -4.31 9.24
C PRO A 63 -5.52 -4.44 10.04
N ASP A 64 -4.63 -5.34 9.61
CA ASP A 64 -3.27 -5.41 10.16
C ASP A 64 -2.41 -4.32 9.52
N THR A 65 -1.74 -3.52 10.34
CA THR A 65 -0.92 -2.38 9.92
C THR A 65 0.54 -2.51 10.37
N THR A 66 0.94 -3.71 10.82
CA THR A 66 2.27 -4.00 11.39
C THR A 66 3.27 -4.49 10.34
#